data_AF-A0A0W0UIL6-F1
#
_entry.id   AF-A0A0W0UIL6-F1
#
_cell.length_a   1.000
_cell.length_b   1.000
_cell.length_c   1.000
_cell.angle_alpha   90.00
_cell.angle_beta   90.00
_cell.angle_gamma   90.00
#
_symmetry.space_group_name_H-M   'P 1'
#
loop_
_entity.id
_entity.type
_entity.pdbx_description
1 polymer ?
#
loop_
_entity_poly.entity_id
_entity_poly.type
_entity_poly.pdbx_seq_one_letter_code
_entity_poly.pdbx_strand_id
1 'polypeptide(L)'
;MQESELIAALQNPVLFKRLFVTIDDLEKAAGKFPQYKKHLIDYLLNDPGEFTRLLPNNNALRSTTLLFPPFINSILNNPQVFKRLFTNKYDLWWTIEKFPQYDTILIHYILYTPGEFQRFVPNNHTLIGIMVAYPEYAETLIYYVLNNPHELTRLFATVYDLDNTFEKVPFFSRVIIDTLLKKPEEFKRLFPNNETLYFATRKLSGFIKYVMRNSEEFKRLFPDSKNFRFTAKLLSQYTEKLMDYVLNNPKEFKRLFTTLEELNETGKLFPSYADSLTQKKNSLKNLNEIKKNILLLMQARRKGPYFFKAVPNEIIAKIATFTSDASLLSEENAFKEAYSLVAQIS
;
A
#
# COMPACT_ATOMS: atom_id res chain seq x y z
N MET A 1 -10.15 47.37 35.81
CA MET A 1 -11.44 46.75 36.14
C MET A 1 -11.52 46.42 37.61
N GLN A 2 -12.55 46.92 38.29
CA GLN A 2 -12.99 46.55 39.64
C GLN A 2 -14.05 45.43 39.57
N GLU A 3 -14.27 44.72 40.67
CA GLU A 3 -15.25 43.61 40.72
C GLU A 3 -16.69 44.09 40.42
N SER A 4 -17.07 45.26 40.93
CA SER A 4 -18.38 45.86 40.65
C SER A 4 -18.59 46.18 39.17
N GLU A 5 -17.54 46.57 38.45
CA GLU A 5 -17.59 46.81 37.00
C GLU A 5 -17.78 45.50 36.23
N LEU A 6 -17.16 44.40 36.68
CA LEU A 6 -17.34 43.07 36.10
C LEU A 6 -18.77 42.56 36.29
N ILE A 7 -19.33 42.69 37.50
CA ILE A 7 -20.72 42.29 37.78
C ILE A 7 -21.69 43.09 36.91
N ALA A 8 -21.49 44.41 36.82
CA ALA A 8 -22.31 45.26 35.97
C ALA A 8 -22.18 44.88 34.47
N ALA A 9 -20.97 44.52 34.02
CA ALA A 9 -20.74 44.06 32.65
C ALA A 9 -21.50 42.78 32.32
N LEU A 10 -21.50 41.80 33.22
CA LEU A 10 -22.20 40.53 33.05
C LEU A 10 -23.73 40.69 32.95
N GLN A 11 -24.27 41.81 33.44
CA GLN A 11 -25.69 42.13 33.40
C GLN A 11 -26.07 43.10 32.27
N ASN A 12 -25.08 43.70 31.59
CA ASN A 12 -25.30 44.73 30.58
C ASN A 12 -24.42 44.47 29.34
N PRO A 13 -25.02 43.96 28.24
CA PRO A 13 -24.27 43.62 27.01
C PRO A 13 -23.48 44.79 26.40
N VAL A 14 -23.99 46.02 26.50
CA VAL A 14 -23.29 47.21 26.00
C VAL A 14 -22.04 47.49 26.81
N LEU A 15 -22.14 47.37 28.14
CA LEU A 15 -21.01 47.54 29.04
C LEU A 15 -20.00 46.39 28.88
N PHE A 16 -20.48 45.16 28.70
CA PHE A 16 -19.65 44.00 28.41
C PHE A 16 -18.78 44.23 27.17
N LYS A 17 -19.40 44.63 26.05
CA LYS A 17 -18.70 44.89 24.79
C LYS A 17 -17.68 46.03 24.91
N ARG A 18 -17.96 47.04 25.73
CA ARG A 18 -17.04 48.15 26.01
C ARG A 18 -15.83 47.71 26.83
N LEU A 19 -16.05 46.85 27.82
CA LEU A 19 -15.01 46.42 28.76
C LEU A 19 -14.16 45.26 28.24
N PHE A 20 -14.73 44.39 27.42
CA PHE A 20 -14.05 43.24 26.81
C PHE A 20 -13.94 43.48 25.31
N VAL A 21 -12.91 44.21 24.89
CA VAL A 21 -12.66 44.49 23.48
C VAL A 21 -12.09 43.24 22.81
N THR A 22 -11.19 42.54 23.51
CA THR A 22 -10.51 41.34 23.06
C THR A 22 -10.69 40.20 24.06
N ILE A 23 -10.41 38.97 23.62
CA ILE A 23 -10.45 37.83 24.53
C ILE A 23 -9.39 37.90 25.63
N ASP A 24 -8.27 38.59 25.38
CA ASP A 24 -7.23 38.82 26.37
C ASP A 24 -7.73 39.69 27.55
N ASP A 25 -8.66 40.62 27.29
CA ASP A 25 -9.31 41.40 28.36
C ASP A 25 -10.15 40.50 29.27
N LEU A 26 -10.84 39.54 28.67
CA LEU A 26 -11.69 38.58 29.37
C LEU A 26 -10.85 37.54 30.13
N GLU A 27 -9.75 37.10 29.54
CA GLU A 27 -8.72 36.25 30.16
C GLU A 27 -8.10 36.94 31.39
N LYS A 28 -7.73 38.22 31.28
CA LYS A 28 -7.22 39.03 32.41
C LYS A 28 -8.26 39.16 33.51
N ALA A 29 -9.53 39.39 33.17
CA ALA A 29 -10.60 39.45 34.17
C ALA A 29 -10.84 38.10 34.84
N ALA A 30 -10.81 36.99 34.10
CA ALA A 30 -10.94 35.65 34.64
C ALA A 30 -9.78 35.28 35.58
N GLY A 31 -8.56 35.75 35.29
CA GLY A 31 -7.40 35.60 36.18
C GLY A 31 -7.49 36.48 37.42
N LYS A 32 -7.95 37.73 37.27
CA LYS A 32 -8.09 38.67 38.39
C LYS A 32 -9.25 38.31 39.34
N PHE A 33 -10.34 37.75 38.81
CA PHE A 33 -11.53 37.40 39.58
C PHE A 33 -11.98 35.94 39.32
N PRO A 34 -11.25 34.95 39.85
CA PRO A 34 -11.48 33.53 39.56
C PRO A 34 -12.90 33.03 39.88
N GLN A 35 -13.56 33.62 40.87
CA GLN A 35 -14.93 33.26 41.27
C GLN A 35 -15.98 33.54 40.18
N TYR A 36 -15.72 34.48 39.26
CA TYR A 36 -16.60 34.78 38.12
C TYR A 36 -16.18 34.10 36.83
N LYS A 37 -15.08 33.34 36.82
CA LYS A 37 -14.58 32.66 35.62
C LYS A 37 -15.68 31.82 34.95
N LYS A 38 -16.45 31.06 35.72
CA LYS A 38 -17.57 30.26 35.20
C LYS A 38 -18.64 31.13 34.54
N HIS A 39 -19.03 32.24 35.17
CA HIS A 39 -20.01 33.17 34.60
C HIS A 39 -19.54 33.79 33.29
N LEU A 40 -18.25 34.14 33.18
CA LEU A 40 -17.66 34.64 31.93
C LEU A 40 -17.66 33.59 30.82
N ILE A 41 -17.35 32.33 31.16
CA ILE A 41 -17.42 31.20 30.23
C ILE A 41 -18.87 31.00 29.76
N ASP A 42 -19.81 30.90 30.70
CA ASP A 42 -21.22 30.65 30.42
C ASP A 42 -21.82 31.78 29.59
N TYR A 43 -21.44 33.04 29.85
CA TYR A 43 -21.85 34.20 29.05
C TYR A 43 -21.42 34.02 27.57
N LEU A 44 -20.15 33.67 27.33
CA LEU A 44 -19.66 33.48 25.96
C LEU A 44 -20.24 32.25 25.28
N LEU A 45 -20.43 31.16 25.99
CA LEU A 45 -21.00 29.94 25.41
C LEU A 45 -22.48 30.10 25.04
N ASN A 46 -23.21 30.99 25.71
CA ASN A 46 -24.63 31.28 25.46
C ASN A 46 -24.88 32.42 24.48
N ASP A 47 -23.86 33.21 24.11
CA ASP A 47 -23.95 34.28 23.11
C ASP A 47 -23.01 34.00 21.91
N PRO A 48 -23.51 33.40 20.82
CA PRO A 48 -22.70 33.12 19.63
C PRO A 48 -22.10 34.36 18.98
N GLY A 49 -22.75 35.52 19.11
CA GLY A 49 -22.27 36.78 18.54
C GLY A 49 -21.03 37.27 19.29
N GLU A 50 -21.08 37.26 20.62
CA GLU A 50 -19.95 37.62 21.47
C GLU A 50 -18.82 36.58 21.42
N PHE A 51 -19.16 35.28 21.34
CA PHE A 51 -18.18 34.23 21.08
C PHE A 51 -17.44 34.48 19.76
N THR A 52 -18.16 34.83 18.70
CA THR A 52 -17.59 35.11 17.39
C THR A 52 -16.71 36.36 17.41
N ARG A 53 -17.16 37.42 18.09
CA ARG A 53 -16.47 38.70 18.22
C ARG A 53 -15.16 38.57 18.99
N LEU A 54 -15.16 37.87 20.13
CA LEU A 54 -13.99 37.76 20.99
C LEU A 54 -13.02 36.67 20.52
N LEU A 55 -13.52 35.60 19.92
CA LEU A 55 -12.69 34.55 19.30
C LEU A 55 -12.83 34.62 17.78
N PRO A 56 -12.27 35.63 17.09
CA PRO A 56 -12.43 35.78 15.64
C PRO A 56 -11.65 34.73 14.84
N ASN A 57 -10.56 34.19 15.39
CA ASN A 57 -9.65 33.27 14.71
C ASN A 57 -8.88 32.36 15.69
N ASN A 58 -8.07 31.45 15.16
CA ASN A 58 -7.24 30.54 15.95
C ASN A 58 -6.27 31.26 16.90
N ASN A 59 -5.70 32.39 16.49
CA ASN A 59 -4.72 33.11 17.30
C ASN A 59 -5.35 33.61 18.60
N ALA A 60 -6.57 34.17 18.52
CA ALA A 60 -7.34 34.55 19.71
C ALA A 60 -7.68 33.31 20.57
N LEU A 61 -8.04 32.18 19.97
CA LEU A 61 -8.24 30.94 20.72
C LEU A 61 -6.99 30.53 21.50
N ARG A 62 -5.81 30.57 20.85
CA ARG A 62 -4.54 30.18 21.48
C ARG A 62 -4.03 31.15 22.54
N SER A 63 -4.53 32.39 22.59
CA SER A 63 -4.21 33.32 23.68
C SER A 63 -5.00 33.03 24.97
N THR A 64 -6.08 32.24 24.90
CA THR A 64 -6.95 31.94 26.04
C THR A 64 -6.50 30.77 26.93
N THR A 65 -5.39 30.89 27.64
CA THR A 65 -4.85 29.73 28.38
C THR A 65 -5.78 29.21 29.50
N LEU A 66 -6.43 30.09 30.24
CA LEU A 66 -7.37 29.80 31.32
C LEU A 66 -8.75 29.38 30.80
N LEU A 67 -9.17 29.92 29.65
CA LEU A 67 -10.52 29.74 29.11
C LEU A 67 -10.59 28.71 27.98
N PHE A 68 -9.46 28.26 27.44
CA PHE A 68 -9.43 27.22 26.41
C PHE A 68 -10.07 25.88 26.86
N PRO A 69 -9.80 25.35 28.07
CA PRO A 69 -10.39 24.09 28.54
C PRO A 69 -11.92 23.96 28.40
N PRO A 70 -12.74 24.94 28.82
CA PRO A 70 -14.18 24.87 28.63
C PRO A 70 -14.61 25.13 27.18
N PHE A 71 -13.84 25.87 26.39
CA PHE A 71 -14.21 26.20 25.01
C PHE A 71 -14.00 25.04 24.04
N ILE A 72 -13.01 24.17 24.26
CA ILE A 72 -12.68 23.13 23.28
C ILE A 72 -13.87 22.21 22.98
N ASN A 73 -14.60 21.76 24.01
CA ASN A 73 -15.77 20.89 23.81
C ASN A 73 -16.88 21.59 23.03
N SER A 74 -17.13 22.87 23.28
CA SER A 74 -18.12 23.65 22.53
C SER A 74 -17.70 23.82 21.07
N ILE A 75 -16.42 24.09 20.83
CA ILE A 75 -15.86 24.25 19.49
C ILE A 75 -15.96 22.95 18.70
N LEU A 76 -15.60 21.81 19.30
CA LEU A 76 -15.69 20.49 18.66
C LEU A 76 -17.13 20.05 18.40
N ASN A 77 -18.08 20.45 19.23
CA ASN A 77 -19.52 20.17 19.02
C ASN A 77 -20.18 21.12 17.99
N ASN A 78 -19.47 22.13 17.49
CA ASN A 78 -19.99 23.08 16.51
C ASN A 78 -19.08 23.15 15.27
N PRO A 79 -19.39 22.39 14.21
CA PRO A 79 -18.56 22.31 13.01
C PRO A 79 -18.30 23.67 12.33
N GLN A 80 -19.24 24.62 12.42
CA GLN A 80 -19.06 25.95 11.82
C GLN A 80 -18.05 26.78 12.62
N VAL A 81 -18.14 26.72 13.95
CA VAL A 81 -17.15 27.37 14.82
C VAL A 81 -15.77 26.73 14.63
N PHE A 82 -15.70 25.41 14.57
CA PHE A 82 -14.46 24.70 14.30
C PHE A 82 -13.83 25.12 12.97
N LYS A 83 -14.58 25.10 11.87
CA LYS A 83 -14.08 25.54 10.55
C LYS A 83 -13.58 26.97 10.53
N ARG A 84 -14.29 27.87 11.23
CA ARG A 84 -13.90 29.27 11.37
C ARG A 84 -12.61 29.44 12.18
N LEU A 85 -12.48 28.71 13.28
CA LEU A 85 -11.34 28.83 14.19
C LEU A 85 -10.11 28.05 13.75
N PHE A 86 -10.27 27.00 12.93
CA PHE A 86 -9.17 26.20 12.41
C PHE A 86 -9.24 26.26 10.89
N THR A 87 -8.77 27.33 10.29
CA THR A 87 -8.94 27.60 8.84
C THR A 87 -8.01 26.76 7.98
N ASN A 88 -6.82 26.46 8.49
CA ASN A 88 -5.78 25.73 7.78
C ASN A 88 -5.08 24.74 8.72
N LYS A 89 -4.20 23.90 8.17
CA LYS A 89 -3.52 22.86 8.94
C LYS A 89 -2.69 23.40 10.10
N TYR A 90 -2.03 24.54 9.94
CA TYR A 90 -1.17 25.11 10.97
C TYR A 90 -1.96 25.56 12.20
N ASP A 91 -3.20 26.03 12.03
CA ASP A 91 -4.06 26.43 13.15
C ASP A 91 -4.28 25.28 14.14
N LEU A 92 -4.52 24.06 13.62
CA LEU A 92 -4.66 22.88 14.44
C LEU A 92 -3.36 22.55 15.16
N TRP A 93 -2.27 22.46 14.42
CA TRP A 93 -0.96 22.04 14.93
C TRP A 93 -0.43 23.01 15.98
N TRP A 94 -0.52 24.32 15.74
CA TRP A 94 -0.19 25.33 16.74
C TRP A 94 -1.07 25.27 17.98
N THR A 95 -2.32 24.81 17.85
CA THR A 95 -3.21 24.61 19.01
C THR A 95 -2.79 23.39 19.82
N ILE A 96 -2.42 22.30 19.14
CA ILE A 96 -1.87 21.09 19.78
C ILE A 96 -0.56 21.42 20.51
N GLU A 97 0.36 22.14 19.87
CA GLU A 97 1.62 22.57 20.49
C GLU A 97 1.40 23.47 21.70
N LYS A 98 0.39 24.35 21.63
CA LYS A 98 0.06 25.26 22.74
C LYS A 98 -0.63 24.54 23.89
N PHE A 99 -1.47 23.55 23.59
CA PHE A 99 -2.29 22.82 24.56
C PHE A 99 -2.16 21.30 24.37
N PRO A 100 -0.98 20.72 24.66
CA PRO A 100 -0.70 19.31 24.38
C PRO A 100 -1.67 18.37 25.10
N GLN A 101 -2.24 18.75 26.24
CA GLN A 101 -3.23 17.92 26.93
C GLN A 101 -4.56 17.69 26.17
N TYR A 102 -4.79 18.40 25.06
CA TYR A 102 -5.97 18.26 24.19
C TYR A 102 -5.62 17.70 22.80
N ASP A 103 -4.39 17.25 22.61
CA ASP A 103 -3.94 16.68 21.35
C ASP A 103 -4.81 15.51 20.88
N THR A 104 -5.12 14.59 21.79
CA THR A 104 -5.86 13.35 21.52
C THR A 104 -7.29 13.65 21.08
N ILE A 105 -7.97 14.60 21.73
CA ILE A 105 -9.35 14.97 21.38
C ILE A 105 -9.40 15.72 20.04
N LEU A 106 -8.42 16.58 19.76
CA LEU A 106 -8.29 17.30 18.49
C LEU A 106 -8.00 16.35 17.32
N ILE A 107 -7.06 15.41 17.51
CA ILE A 107 -6.72 14.39 16.52
C ILE A 107 -7.90 13.46 16.28
N HIS A 108 -8.54 12.95 17.33
CA HIS A 108 -9.75 12.13 17.19
C HIS A 108 -10.85 12.88 16.43
N TYR A 109 -11.12 14.14 16.73
CA TYR A 109 -12.15 14.89 16.02
C TYR A 109 -11.89 14.91 14.51
N ILE A 110 -10.64 15.10 14.09
CA ILE A 110 -10.28 15.11 12.67
C ILE A 110 -10.42 13.73 12.05
N LEU A 111 -9.92 12.69 12.71
CA LEU A 111 -9.99 11.31 12.21
C LEU A 111 -11.44 10.83 12.06
N TYR A 112 -12.33 11.20 12.99
CA TYR A 112 -13.73 10.77 12.96
C TYR A 112 -14.67 11.74 12.23
N THR A 113 -14.14 12.82 11.63
CA THR A 113 -14.90 13.75 10.79
C THR A 113 -14.30 13.76 9.38
N PRO A 114 -14.80 12.92 8.45
CA PRO A 114 -14.14 12.70 7.14
C PRO A 114 -13.82 13.98 6.35
N GLY A 115 -14.73 14.96 6.37
CA GLY A 115 -14.51 16.24 5.70
C GLY A 115 -13.39 17.08 6.32
N GLU A 116 -13.19 16.97 7.64
CA GLU A 116 -12.07 17.64 8.31
C GLU A 116 -10.76 16.90 8.07
N PHE A 117 -10.75 15.57 8.12
CA PHE A 117 -9.56 14.79 7.75
C PHE A 117 -9.03 15.18 6.37
N GLN A 118 -9.90 15.26 5.36
CA GLN A 118 -9.50 15.66 4.01
C GLN A 118 -8.99 17.11 3.95
N ARG A 119 -9.59 18.01 4.73
CA ARG A 119 -9.18 19.42 4.79
C ARG A 119 -7.81 19.61 5.43
N PHE A 120 -7.52 18.87 6.51
CA PHE A 120 -6.23 18.92 7.23
C PHE A 120 -5.14 18.07 6.57
N VAL A 121 -5.53 16.99 5.90
CA VAL A 121 -4.64 16.03 5.23
C VAL A 121 -5.02 15.93 3.75
N PRO A 122 -4.82 16.98 2.93
CA PRO A 122 -5.30 17.03 1.55
C PRO A 122 -4.54 16.09 0.60
N ASN A 123 -3.33 15.65 0.95
CA ASN A 123 -2.49 14.80 0.11
C ASN A 123 -1.46 14.00 0.94
N ASN A 124 -0.79 13.05 0.27
CA ASN A 124 0.26 12.21 0.85
C ASN A 124 1.37 13.02 1.52
N HIS A 125 1.84 14.08 0.86
CA HIS A 125 2.90 14.94 1.39
C HIS A 125 2.53 15.55 2.74
N THR A 126 1.28 16.00 2.90
CA THR A 126 0.79 16.53 4.17
C THR A 126 0.65 15.43 5.22
N LEU A 127 0.16 14.25 4.86
CA LEU A 127 0.13 13.08 5.74
C LEU A 127 1.52 12.78 6.30
N ILE A 128 2.52 12.66 5.43
CA ILE A 128 3.92 12.40 5.83
C ILE A 128 4.44 13.53 6.72
N GLY A 129 4.22 14.79 6.34
CA GLY A 129 4.68 15.93 7.12
C GLY A 129 4.14 15.91 8.56
N ILE A 130 2.87 15.53 8.73
CA ILE A 130 2.25 15.37 10.05
C ILE A 130 2.88 14.19 10.80
N MET A 131 3.00 13.03 10.15
CA MET A 131 3.59 11.83 10.77
C MET A 131 5.04 12.03 11.22
N VAL A 132 5.81 12.86 10.51
CA VAL A 132 7.19 13.20 10.85
C VAL A 132 7.25 14.24 11.98
N ALA A 133 6.38 15.25 11.95
CA ALA A 133 6.34 16.29 12.98
C ALA A 133 5.80 15.78 14.32
N TYR A 134 4.85 14.84 14.28
CA TYR A 134 4.15 14.28 15.45
C TYR A 134 4.14 12.75 15.40
N PRO A 135 5.30 12.11 15.65
CA PRO A 135 5.47 10.66 15.51
C PRO A 135 4.54 9.84 16.41
N GLU A 136 4.10 10.37 17.55
CA GLU A 136 3.14 9.76 18.47
C GLU A 136 1.77 9.52 17.82
N TYR A 137 1.39 10.30 16.80
CA TYR A 137 0.15 10.13 16.04
C TYR A 137 0.31 9.34 14.74
N ALA A 138 1.55 9.05 14.34
CA ALA A 138 1.83 8.50 13.04
C ALA A 138 1.17 7.12 12.84
N GLU A 139 1.15 6.29 13.89
CA GLU A 139 0.49 4.99 13.89
C GLU A 139 -1.03 5.13 13.69
N THR A 140 -1.68 5.98 14.48
CA THR A 140 -3.13 6.22 14.37
C THR A 140 -3.51 6.73 12.99
N LEU A 141 -2.73 7.67 12.44
CA LEU A 141 -2.94 8.23 11.10
C LEU A 141 -2.81 7.17 10.01
N ILE A 142 -1.74 6.37 10.02
CA ILE A 142 -1.54 5.38 8.97
C ILE A 142 -2.60 4.28 9.04
N TYR A 143 -2.98 3.81 10.22
CA TYR A 143 -4.03 2.80 10.34
C TYR A 143 -5.40 3.34 9.92
N TYR A 144 -5.70 4.61 10.23
CA TYR A 144 -6.90 5.25 9.71
C TYR A 144 -6.91 5.23 8.18
N VAL A 145 -5.83 5.66 7.52
CA VAL A 145 -5.74 5.67 6.06
C VAL A 145 -5.85 4.26 5.48
N LEU A 146 -5.11 3.29 6.04
CA LEU A 146 -5.11 1.91 5.57
C LEU A 146 -6.46 1.20 5.73
N ASN A 147 -7.25 1.56 6.76
CA ASN A 147 -8.57 0.99 7.01
C ASN A 147 -9.70 1.69 6.25
N ASN A 148 -9.49 2.88 5.71
CA ASN A 148 -10.47 3.63 4.93
C ASN A 148 -10.15 3.55 3.42
N PRO A 149 -10.88 2.76 2.61
CA PRO A 149 -10.56 2.57 1.19
C PRO A 149 -10.47 3.88 0.41
N HIS A 150 -11.41 4.80 0.63
CA HIS A 150 -11.39 6.12 -0.01
C HIS A 150 -10.10 6.91 0.31
N GLU A 151 -9.69 6.92 1.58
CA GLU A 151 -8.49 7.64 2.01
C GLU A 151 -7.21 6.96 1.54
N LEU A 152 -7.18 5.62 1.51
CA LEU A 152 -6.09 4.85 0.92
C LEU A 152 -5.91 5.21 -0.55
N THR A 153 -6.98 5.20 -1.34
CA THR A 153 -6.92 5.58 -2.77
C THR A 153 -6.47 7.03 -2.94
N ARG A 154 -7.02 7.96 -2.14
CA ARG A 154 -6.74 9.39 -2.24
C ARG A 154 -5.32 9.77 -1.83
N LEU A 155 -4.84 9.21 -0.71
CA LEU A 155 -3.54 9.55 -0.11
C LEU A 155 -2.40 8.69 -0.65
N PHE A 156 -2.71 7.59 -1.32
CA PHE A 156 -1.75 6.83 -2.11
C PHE A 156 -2.27 6.76 -3.54
N ALA A 157 -2.36 7.93 -4.19
CA ALA A 157 -2.88 8.03 -5.54
C ALA A 157 -1.97 7.30 -6.54
N THR A 158 -0.65 7.33 -6.29
CA THR A 158 0.37 6.77 -7.17
C THR A 158 1.41 5.96 -6.38
N VAL A 159 2.24 5.19 -7.09
CA VAL A 159 3.42 4.53 -6.47
C VAL A 159 4.42 5.54 -5.93
N TYR A 160 4.48 6.74 -6.50
CA TYR A 160 5.36 7.80 -5.99
C TYR A 160 4.97 8.19 -4.57
N ASP A 161 3.67 8.28 -4.26
CA ASP A 161 3.18 8.55 -2.91
C ASP A 161 3.60 7.44 -1.93
N LEU A 162 3.53 6.18 -2.37
CA LEU A 162 4.00 5.03 -1.58
C LEU A 162 5.50 5.10 -1.33
N ASP A 163 6.30 5.32 -2.37
CA ASP A 163 7.76 5.35 -2.27
C ASP A 163 8.23 6.50 -1.38
N ASN A 164 7.65 7.69 -1.55
CA ASN A 164 7.90 8.84 -0.68
C ASN A 164 7.53 8.53 0.78
N THR A 165 6.43 7.83 1.01
CA THR A 165 6.04 7.38 2.36
C THR A 165 7.06 6.39 2.93
N PHE A 166 7.52 5.41 2.13
CA PHE A 166 8.53 4.45 2.56
C PHE A 166 9.91 5.09 2.82
N GLU A 167 10.23 6.17 2.14
CA GLU A 167 11.47 6.92 2.37
C GLU A 167 11.40 7.74 3.66
N LYS A 168 10.30 8.48 3.87
CA LYS A 168 10.19 9.44 4.99
C LYS A 168 9.72 8.82 6.29
N VAL A 169 8.89 7.78 6.23
CA VAL A 169 8.35 7.08 7.41
C VAL A 169 8.53 5.55 7.27
N PRO A 170 9.78 5.06 7.14
CA PRO A 170 10.09 3.67 6.79
C PRO A 170 9.58 2.62 7.80
N PHE A 171 9.30 3.03 9.04
CA PHE A 171 8.76 2.16 10.08
C PHE A 171 7.42 1.52 9.67
N PHE A 172 6.58 2.23 8.91
CA PHE A 172 5.27 1.76 8.49
C PHE A 172 5.27 1.00 7.16
N SER A 173 6.42 0.87 6.49
CA SER A 173 6.49 0.23 5.18
C SER A 173 5.91 -1.19 5.21
N ARG A 174 6.23 -1.97 6.25
CA ARG A 174 5.74 -3.35 6.37
C ARG A 174 4.21 -3.43 6.48
N VAL A 175 3.59 -2.61 7.33
CA VAL A 175 2.13 -2.65 7.51
C VAL A 175 1.38 -2.17 6.28
N ILE A 176 1.91 -1.17 5.57
CA ILE A 176 1.36 -0.70 4.29
C ILE A 176 1.45 -1.82 3.25
N ILE A 177 2.61 -2.46 3.09
CA ILE A 177 2.80 -3.59 2.18
C ILE A 177 1.80 -4.70 2.50
N ASP A 178 1.78 -5.17 3.75
CA ASP A 178 0.92 -6.28 4.17
C ASP A 178 -0.57 -5.96 3.97
N THR A 179 -0.96 -4.69 4.11
CA THR A 179 -2.34 -4.24 3.84
C THR A 179 -2.65 -4.24 2.34
N LEU A 180 -1.77 -3.69 1.50
CA LEU A 180 -1.96 -3.67 0.05
C LEU A 180 -2.03 -5.09 -0.52
N LEU A 181 -1.22 -6.01 0.00
CA LEU A 181 -1.26 -7.42 -0.39
C LEU A 181 -2.58 -8.13 -0.07
N LYS A 182 -3.35 -7.63 0.91
CA LYS A 182 -4.70 -8.10 1.24
C LYS A 182 -5.79 -7.42 0.41
N LYS A 183 -5.46 -6.37 -0.34
CA LYS A 183 -6.39 -5.57 -1.15
C LYS A 183 -5.98 -5.63 -2.63
N PRO A 184 -6.31 -6.72 -3.35
CA PRO A 184 -5.81 -6.96 -4.71
C PRO A 184 -6.15 -5.84 -5.69
N GLU A 185 -7.31 -5.20 -5.57
CA GLU A 185 -7.69 -4.08 -6.44
C GLU A 185 -6.84 -2.83 -6.21
N GLU A 186 -6.50 -2.53 -4.95
CA GLU A 186 -5.56 -1.43 -4.63
C GLU A 186 -4.14 -1.76 -5.09
N PHE A 187 -3.72 -3.01 -4.95
CA PHE A 187 -2.44 -3.47 -5.48
C PHE A 187 -2.37 -3.31 -7.00
N LYS A 188 -3.39 -3.74 -7.75
CA LYS A 188 -3.44 -3.57 -9.20
C LYS A 188 -3.47 -2.11 -9.62
N ARG A 189 -4.24 -1.27 -8.90
CA ARG A 189 -4.33 0.17 -9.16
C ARG A 189 -2.97 0.85 -9.02
N LEU A 190 -2.25 0.54 -7.95
CA LEU A 190 -0.93 1.12 -7.69
C LEU A 190 0.12 0.54 -8.63
N PHE A 191 0.09 -0.77 -8.88
CA PHE A 191 1.09 -1.45 -9.68
C PHE A 191 0.50 -2.02 -10.97
N PRO A 192 0.03 -1.19 -11.93
CA PRO A 192 -0.63 -1.68 -13.14
C PRO A 192 0.31 -2.49 -14.05
N ASN A 193 1.61 -2.26 -13.97
CA ASN A 193 2.65 -2.93 -14.76
C ASN A 193 3.97 -3.07 -13.95
N ASN A 194 4.97 -3.71 -14.53
CA ASN A 194 6.29 -3.87 -13.90
C ASN A 194 7.11 -2.58 -13.78
N GLU A 195 6.88 -1.56 -14.61
CA GLU A 195 7.58 -0.27 -14.50
C GLU A 195 7.28 0.40 -13.17
N THR A 196 6.00 0.40 -12.78
CA THR A 196 5.57 0.93 -11.48
C THR A 196 6.10 0.10 -10.31
N LEU A 197 6.32 -1.20 -10.50
CA LEU A 197 6.93 -2.07 -9.49
C LEU A 197 8.32 -1.55 -9.10
N TYR A 198 9.14 -1.14 -10.10
CA TYR A 198 10.50 -0.66 -9.88
C TYR A 198 10.58 0.44 -8.82
N PHE A 199 9.70 1.45 -8.89
CA PHE A 199 9.76 2.61 -7.99
C PHE A 199 9.68 2.22 -6.52
N ALA A 200 8.82 1.27 -6.15
CA ALA A 200 8.70 0.91 -4.74
C ALA A 200 9.77 -0.11 -4.28
N THR A 201 10.35 -0.90 -5.19
CA THR A 201 11.05 -2.18 -4.90
C THR A 201 12.29 -2.14 -4.01
N ARG A 202 12.92 -0.98 -3.79
CA ARG A 202 14.05 -0.87 -2.85
C ARG A 202 13.69 -1.34 -1.43
N LYS A 203 12.39 -1.44 -1.09
CA LYS A 203 11.90 -1.86 0.23
C LYS A 203 10.98 -3.10 0.21
N LEU A 204 10.84 -3.81 -0.93
CA LEU A 204 9.68 -4.69 -1.18
C LEU A 204 9.95 -6.19 -1.33
N SER A 205 10.64 -6.81 -0.38
CA SER A 205 10.73 -8.28 -0.38
C SER A 205 9.34 -8.94 -0.28
N GLY A 206 8.37 -8.26 0.34
CA GLY A 206 6.97 -8.71 0.45
C GLY A 206 6.23 -8.79 -0.88
N PHE A 207 6.33 -7.76 -1.75
CA PHE A 207 5.59 -7.76 -3.01
C PHE A 207 6.11 -8.80 -4.00
N ILE A 208 7.43 -8.99 -4.11
CA ILE A 208 7.97 -10.04 -5.01
C ILE A 208 7.50 -11.43 -4.56
N LYS A 209 7.48 -11.70 -3.26
CA LYS A 209 6.93 -12.96 -2.72
C LYS A 209 5.44 -13.13 -3.05
N TYR A 210 4.64 -12.07 -2.95
CA TYR A 210 3.23 -12.12 -3.32
C TYR A 210 3.03 -12.41 -4.81
N VAL A 211 3.76 -11.71 -5.67
CA VAL A 211 3.69 -11.89 -7.12
C VAL A 211 4.06 -13.31 -7.52
N MET A 212 5.10 -13.90 -6.92
CA MET A 212 5.48 -15.30 -7.19
C MET A 212 4.48 -16.33 -6.64
N ARG A 213 3.65 -15.98 -5.65
CA ARG A 213 2.60 -16.86 -5.11
C ARG A 213 1.27 -16.73 -5.86
N ASN A 214 1.08 -15.65 -6.61
CA ASN A 214 -0.15 -15.38 -7.34
C ASN A 214 0.14 -15.39 -8.85
N SER A 215 -0.21 -16.49 -9.52
CA SER A 215 0.10 -16.69 -10.94
C SER A 215 -0.50 -15.62 -11.85
N GLU A 216 -1.68 -15.10 -11.51
CA GLU A 216 -2.33 -14.06 -12.32
C GLU A 216 -1.59 -12.72 -12.21
N GLU A 217 -1.16 -12.36 -11.00
CA GLU A 217 -0.34 -11.16 -10.78
C GLU A 217 1.05 -11.31 -11.40
N PHE A 218 1.64 -12.50 -11.36
CA PHE A 218 2.89 -12.80 -12.06
C PHE A 218 2.75 -12.59 -13.57
N LYS A 219 1.71 -13.14 -14.20
CA LYS A 219 1.46 -12.96 -15.64
C LYS A 219 1.21 -11.49 -15.98
N ARG A 220 0.44 -10.79 -15.17
CA ARG A 220 0.09 -9.38 -15.38
C ARG A 220 1.33 -8.47 -15.33
N LEU A 221 2.22 -8.70 -14.36
CA LEU A 221 3.44 -7.91 -14.21
C LEU A 221 4.55 -8.37 -15.16
N PHE A 222 4.60 -9.64 -15.54
CA PHE A 222 5.60 -10.20 -16.44
C PHE A 222 4.93 -10.80 -17.68
N PRO A 223 4.31 -9.99 -18.55
CA PRO A 223 3.53 -10.50 -19.68
C PRO A 223 4.41 -11.25 -20.70
N ASP A 224 5.69 -10.90 -20.80
CA ASP A 224 6.65 -11.48 -21.75
C ASP A 224 8.07 -11.57 -21.16
N SER A 225 8.97 -12.23 -21.91
CA SER A 225 10.36 -12.38 -21.51
C SER A 225 11.11 -11.06 -21.36
N LYS A 226 10.78 -10.03 -22.15
CA LYS A 226 11.44 -8.72 -22.11
C LYS A 226 11.16 -8.02 -20.79
N ASN A 227 9.90 -7.97 -20.38
CA ASN A 227 9.45 -7.42 -19.11
C ASN A 227 10.03 -8.17 -17.92
N PHE A 228 10.08 -9.50 -18.00
CA PHE A 228 10.77 -10.33 -17.00
C PHE A 228 12.26 -9.98 -16.90
N ARG A 229 13.00 -9.96 -18.02
CA ARG A 229 14.43 -9.62 -18.05
C ARG A 229 14.69 -8.22 -17.48
N PHE A 230 13.87 -7.25 -17.87
CA PHE A 230 13.98 -5.87 -17.41
C PHE A 230 13.84 -5.78 -15.89
N THR A 231 12.79 -6.36 -15.33
CA THR A 231 12.57 -6.34 -13.87
C THR A 231 13.61 -7.16 -13.13
N ALA A 232 13.99 -8.34 -13.62
CA ALA A 232 15.05 -9.13 -12.99
C ALA A 232 16.40 -8.40 -13.00
N LYS A 233 16.70 -7.59 -14.02
CA LYS A 233 17.91 -6.77 -14.07
C LYS A 233 17.84 -5.58 -13.11
N LEU A 234 16.71 -4.87 -13.07
CA LEU A 234 16.51 -3.74 -12.17
C LEU A 234 16.49 -4.17 -10.70
N LEU A 235 15.96 -5.35 -10.42
CA LEU A 235 15.80 -5.92 -9.09
C LEU A 235 16.84 -7.00 -8.85
N SER A 236 18.12 -6.65 -9.00
CA SER A 236 19.23 -7.60 -8.96
C SER A 236 19.26 -8.47 -7.70
N GLN A 237 18.82 -7.92 -6.56
CA GLN A 237 18.71 -8.64 -5.28
C GLN A 237 17.60 -9.73 -5.25
N TYR A 238 16.70 -9.73 -6.24
CA TYR A 238 15.64 -10.72 -6.39
C TYR A 238 15.79 -11.56 -7.67
N THR A 239 16.80 -11.30 -8.51
CA THR A 239 17.04 -12.05 -9.76
C THR A 239 17.05 -13.55 -9.52
N GLU A 240 17.78 -14.02 -8.51
CA GLU A 240 17.87 -15.45 -8.17
C GLU A 240 16.50 -16.05 -7.92
N LYS A 241 15.70 -15.44 -7.03
CA LYS A 241 14.35 -15.93 -6.72
C LYS A 241 13.42 -15.92 -7.93
N LEU A 242 13.51 -14.89 -8.78
CA LEU A 242 12.73 -14.79 -10.00
C LEU A 242 13.14 -15.86 -11.02
N MET A 243 14.44 -16.06 -11.22
CA MET A 243 14.99 -17.08 -12.12
C MET A 243 14.64 -18.49 -11.64
N ASP A 244 14.82 -18.78 -10.35
CA ASP A 244 14.46 -20.06 -9.75
C ASP A 244 12.97 -20.34 -9.87
N TYR A 245 12.12 -19.35 -9.62
CA TYR A 245 10.68 -19.50 -9.78
C TYR A 245 10.32 -19.91 -11.22
N VAL A 246 10.88 -19.22 -12.23
CA VAL A 246 10.60 -19.52 -13.64
C VAL A 246 11.19 -20.86 -14.05
N LEU A 247 12.42 -21.17 -13.66
CA LEU A 247 13.07 -22.46 -13.96
C LEU A 247 12.33 -23.65 -13.32
N ASN A 248 11.74 -23.47 -12.14
CA ASN A 248 10.97 -24.49 -11.46
C ASN A 248 9.49 -24.53 -11.85
N ASN A 249 9.02 -23.58 -12.67
CA ASN A 249 7.64 -23.53 -13.14
C ASN A 249 7.57 -23.71 -14.67
N PRO A 250 7.39 -24.95 -15.18
CA PRO A 250 7.33 -25.23 -16.62
C PRO A 250 6.29 -24.42 -17.39
N LYS A 251 5.17 -24.03 -16.76
CA LYS A 251 4.12 -23.24 -17.42
C LYS A 251 4.60 -21.81 -17.66
N GLU A 252 5.15 -21.18 -16.63
CA GLU A 252 5.69 -19.82 -16.73
C GLU A 252 6.94 -19.77 -17.61
N PHE A 253 7.81 -20.77 -17.55
CA PHE A 253 8.97 -20.90 -18.45
C PHE A 253 8.54 -20.90 -19.91
N LYS A 254 7.57 -21.74 -20.29
CA LYS A 254 7.06 -21.83 -21.67
C LYS A 254 6.36 -20.55 -22.12
N ARG A 255 5.63 -19.89 -21.20
CA ARG A 255 4.92 -18.65 -21.49
C ARG A 255 5.89 -17.50 -21.72
N LEU A 256 6.89 -17.35 -20.86
CA LEU A 256 7.87 -16.29 -20.95
C LEU A 256 8.78 -16.51 -22.14
N PHE A 257 9.34 -17.70 -22.28
CA PHE A 257 10.35 -18.01 -23.29
C PHE A 257 9.77 -18.84 -24.43
N THR A 258 9.21 -18.15 -25.40
CA THR A 258 8.56 -18.74 -26.57
C THR A 258 9.56 -19.08 -27.67
N THR A 259 10.67 -18.33 -27.77
CA THR A 259 11.71 -18.53 -28.78
C THR A 259 13.08 -18.84 -28.17
N LEU A 260 13.95 -19.43 -29.00
CA LEU A 260 15.36 -19.64 -28.61
C LEU A 260 16.12 -18.32 -28.47
N GLU A 261 15.75 -17.30 -29.23
CA GLU A 261 16.35 -15.97 -29.15
C GLU A 261 16.10 -15.36 -27.77
N GLU A 262 14.87 -15.41 -27.26
CA GLU A 262 14.54 -14.91 -25.92
C GLU A 262 15.33 -15.62 -24.80
N LEU A 263 15.53 -16.93 -24.92
CA LEU A 263 16.37 -17.70 -23.99
C LEU A 263 17.83 -17.28 -24.07
N ASN A 264 18.37 -17.13 -25.28
CA ASN A 264 19.76 -16.72 -25.49
C ASN A 264 20.01 -15.30 -24.99
N GLU A 265 19.08 -14.37 -25.24
CA GLU A 265 19.15 -13.02 -24.67
C GLU A 265 19.11 -13.04 -23.15
N THR A 266 18.25 -13.87 -22.56
CA THR A 266 18.16 -14.02 -21.10
C THR A 266 19.47 -14.59 -20.54
N GLY A 267 20.03 -15.62 -21.17
CA GLY A 267 21.32 -16.19 -20.79
C GLY A 267 22.48 -15.20 -20.93
N LYS A 268 22.47 -14.34 -21.95
CA LYS A 268 23.46 -13.26 -22.10
C LYS A 268 23.35 -12.22 -20.99
N LEU A 269 22.13 -11.85 -20.58
CA LEU A 269 21.92 -10.88 -19.50
C LEU A 269 22.19 -11.47 -18.11
N PHE A 270 21.97 -12.77 -17.93
CA PHE A 270 22.19 -13.48 -16.67
C PHE A 270 23.06 -14.73 -16.88
N PRO A 271 24.39 -14.57 -17.10
CA PRO A 271 25.28 -15.67 -17.50
C PRO A 271 25.27 -16.87 -16.55
N SER A 272 25.10 -16.64 -15.24
CA SER A 272 25.04 -17.69 -14.23
C SER A 272 23.87 -18.67 -14.40
N TYR A 273 22.86 -18.31 -15.20
CA TYR A 273 21.69 -19.14 -15.47
C TYR A 273 21.66 -19.68 -16.90
N ALA A 274 22.63 -19.34 -17.76
CA ALA A 274 22.63 -19.73 -19.16
C ALA A 274 22.56 -21.27 -19.36
N ASP A 275 23.34 -22.01 -18.56
CA ASP A 275 23.34 -23.47 -18.58
C ASP A 275 22.00 -24.04 -18.09
N SER A 276 21.47 -23.52 -16.97
CA SER A 276 20.17 -23.93 -16.42
C SER A 276 19.01 -23.66 -17.39
N LEU A 277 19.01 -22.53 -18.09
CA LEU A 277 18.03 -22.20 -19.13
C LEU A 277 18.11 -23.20 -20.30
N THR A 278 19.32 -23.54 -20.74
CA THR A 278 19.57 -24.51 -21.82
C THR A 278 19.13 -25.92 -21.42
N GLN A 279 19.52 -26.36 -20.22
CA GLN A 279 19.13 -27.64 -19.66
C GLN A 279 17.60 -27.74 -19.53
N LYS A 280 16.95 -26.69 -19.02
CA LYS A 280 15.48 -26.67 -18.88
C LYS A 280 14.79 -26.78 -20.23
N LYS A 281 15.25 -26.06 -21.24
CA LYS A 281 14.72 -26.19 -22.61
C LYS A 281 14.84 -27.63 -23.13
N ASN A 282 16.00 -28.25 -22.97
CA ASN A 282 16.23 -29.63 -23.41
C ASN A 282 15.32 -30.61 -22.65
N SER A 283 15.15 -30.44 -21.34
CA SER A 283 14.22 -31.26 -20.54
C SER A 283 12.77 -31.16 -21.02
N LEU A 284 12.33 -29.96 -21.43
CA LEU A 284 10.98 -29.74 -21.97
C LEU A 284 10.80 -30.36 -23.36
N LYS A 285 11.83 -30.32 -24.20
CA LYS A 285 11.85 -31.01 -25.50
C LYS A 285 11.71 -32.52 -25.29
N ASN A 286 12.52 -33.08 -24.40
CA ASN A 286 12.50 -34.51 -24.08
C ASN A 286 11.14 -34.93 -23.51
N LEU A 287 10.54 -34.15 -22.61
CA LEU A 287 9.20 -34.43 -22.08
C LEU A 287 8.11 -34.45 -23.16
N ASN A 288 8.16 -33.52 -24.12
CA ASN A 288 7.21 -33.50 -25.24
C ASN A 288 7.37 -34.75 -26.13
N GLU A 289 8.61 -35.20 -26.37
CA GLU A 289 8.89 -36.43 -27.12
C GLU A 289 8.41 -37.68 -26.37
N ILE A 290 8.67 -37.77 -25.06
CA ILE A 290 8.14 -38.85 -24.22
C ILE A 290 6.60 -38.93 -24.31
N LYS A 291 5.91 -37.78 -24.24
CA LYS A 291 4.45 -37.73 -24.41
C LYS A 291 3.99 -38.24 -25.78
N LYS A 292 4.68 -37.86 -26.87
CA LYS A 292 4.39 -38.39 -28.21
C LYS A 292 4.58 -39.91 -28.26
N ASN A 293 5.66 -40.41 -27.67
CA ASN A 293 5.96 -41.85 -27.65
C ASN A 293 4.90 -42.64 -26.87
N ILE A 294 4.45 -42.13 -25.71
CA ILE A 294 3.35 -42.73 -24.95
C ILE A 294 2.07 -42.77 -25.80
N LEU A 295 1.72 -41.69 -26.49
CA LEU A 295 0.54 -41.66 -27.37
C LEU A 295 0.65 -42.66 -28.53
N LEU A 296 1.83 -42.81 -29.12
CA LEU A 296 2.11 -43.81 -30.16
C LEU A 296 1.96 -45.24 -29.61
N LEU A 297 2.50 -45.52 -28.42
CA LEU A 297 2.35 -46.82 -27.77
C LEU A 297 0.89 -47.12 -27.39
N MET A 298 0.13 -46.13 -26.92
CA MET A 298 -1.30 -46.27 -26.67
C MET A 298 -2.08 -46.58 -27.96
N GLN A 299 -1.73 -45.94 -29.09
CA GLN A 299 -2.32 -46.28 -30.39
C GLN A 299 -1.92 -47.69 -30.84
N ALA A 300 -0.66 -48.08 -30.66
CA ALA A 300 -0.18 -49.43 -30.96
C ALA A 300 -0.95 -50.50 -30.20
N ARG A 301 -1.17 -50.27 -28.89
CA ARG A 301 -1.96 -51.16 -28.03
C ARG A 301 -3.42 -51.27 -28.49
N ARG A 302 -4.03 -50.17 -28.96
CA ARG A 302 -5.41 -50.16 -29.48
C ARG A 302 -5.56 -50.86 -30.83
N LYS A 303 -4.56 -50.79 -31.71
CA LYS A 303 -4.61 -51.35 -33.07
C LYS A 303 -3.99 -52.75 -33.20
N GLY A 304 -3.37 -53.25 -32.13
CA GLY A 304 -2.75 -54.57 -32.11
C GLY A 304 -1.57 -54.71 -33.11
N PRO A 305 -1.23 -55.94 -33.56
CA PRO A 305 -0.02 -56.23 -34.33
C PRO A 305 0.06 -55.53 -35.70
N TYR A 306 -1.00 -54.84 -36.13
CA TYR A 306 -1.05 -54.10 -37.39
C TYR A 306 -0.46 -52.68 -37.29
N PHE A 307 -0.25 -52.14 -36.09
CA PHE A 307 0.24 -50.76 -35.93
C PHE A 307 1.63 -50.58 -36.53
N PHE A 308 2.64 -51.31 -36.05
CA PHE A 308 4.01 -51.18 -36.55
C PHE A 308 4.20 -51.73 -37.97
N LYS A 309 3.27 -52.55 -38.47
CA LYS A 309 3.22 -52.97 -39.89
C LYS A 309 2.74 -51.86 -40.82
N ALA A 310 1.95 -50.90 -40.31
CA ALA A 310 1.41 -49.79 -41.09
C ALA A 310 2.22 -48.50 -40.96
N VAL A 311 3.18 -48.43 -40.03
CA VAL A 311 4.06 -47.28 -39.84
C VAL A 311 5.26 -47.42 -40.80
N PRO A 312 5.52 -46.44 -41.69
CA PRO A 312 6.69 -46.48 -42.58
C PRO A 312 8.00 -46.61 -41.79
N ASN A 313 8.94 -47.41 -42.29
CA ASN A 313 10.23 -47.66 -41.64
C ASN A 313 11.01 -46.37 -41.33
N GLU A 314 10.85 -45.32 -42.13
CA GLU A 314 11.44 -44.00 -41.88
C GLU A 314 10.89 -43.30 -40.64
N ILE A 315 9.61 -43.52 -40.30
CA ILE A 315 9.00 -42.99 -39.08
C ILE A 315 9.47 -43.81 -37.88
N ILE A 316 9.60 -45.14 -38.02
CA ILE A 316 10.16 -46.01 -36.97
C ILE A 316 11.62 -45.62 -36.69
N ALA A 317 12.42 -45.41 -37.74
CA ALA A 317 13.81 -45.00 -37.63
C ALA A 317 13.95 -43.63 -36.95
N LYS A 318 13.09 -42.65 -37.29
CA LYS A 318 13.04 -41.34 -36.61
C LYS A 318 12.65 -41.48 -35.14
N ILE A 319 11.63 -42.28 -34.81
CA ILE A 319 11.24 -42.52 -33.41
C ILE A 319 12.45 -43.07 -32.63
N ALA A 320 13.11 -44.11 -33.17
CA ALA A 320 14.27 -44.75 -32.55
C ALA A 320 15.47 -43.81 -32.36
N THR A 321 15.82 -43.01 -33.39
CA THR A 321 16.93 -42.05 -33.32
C THR A 321 16.67 -40.87 -32.39
N PHE A 322 15.40 -40.46 -32.19
CA PHE A 322 15.06 -39.39 -31.25
C PHE A 322 14.85 -39.86 -29.82
N THR A 323 14.63 -41.17 -29.58
CA THR A 323 14.60 -41.77 -28.23
C THR A 323 15.97 -42.07 -27.63
N SER A 324 17.00 -42.26 -28.45
CA SER A 324 18.35 -42.61 -27.99
C SER A 324 19.12 -41.45 -27.33
N ASP A 325 18.59 -40.22 -27.36
CA ASP A 325 19.09 -39.08 -26.58
C ASP A 325 18.63 -39.09 -25.10
N ALA A 326 17.83 -40.09 -24.69
CA ALA A 326 17.42 -40.33 -23.30
C ALA A 326 18.52 -40.96 -22.43
N SER A 327 19.79 -40.70 -22.72
CA SER A 327 20.96 -41.25 -22.04
C SER A 327 21.15 -40.79 -20.58
N LEU A 328 20.15 -40.16 -19.96
CA LEU A 328 20.21 -39.63 -18.59
C LEU A 328 19.10 -40.13 -17.65
N LEU A 329 18.27 -41.08 -18.08
CA LEU A 329 17.42 -41.84 -17.16
C LEU A 329 17.79 -43.32 -17.32
N SER A 330 18.16 -43.97 -16.22
CA SER A 330 18.29 -45.42 -16.23
C SER A 330 16.99 -46.03 -16.74
N GLU A 331 17.09 -47.12 -17.50
CA GLU A 331 15.96 -47.83 -18.11
C GLU A 331 14.81 -48.05 -17.11
N GLU A 332 15.16 -48.34 -15.86
CA GLU A 332 14.23 -48.55 -14.75
C GLU A 332 13.47 -47.28 -14.30
N ASN A 333 14.13 -46.11 -14.35
CA ASN A 333 13.52 -44.83 -14.00
C ASN A 333 12.61 -44.32 -15.13
N ALA A 334 13.03 -44.48 -16.39
CA ALA A 334 12.21 -44.16 -17.55
C ALA A 334 10.92 -45.01 -17.59
N PHE A 335 11.01 -46.29 -17.21
CA PHE A 335 9.86 -47.18 -17.11
C PHE A 335 8.91 -46.79 -15.96
N LYS A 336 9.43 -46.49 -14.76
CA LYS A 336 8.61 -46.04 -13.62
C LYS A 336 7.87 -44.74 -13.91
N GLU A 337 8.55 -43.78 -14.53
CA GLU A 337 7.97 -42.47 -14.85
C GLU A 337 6.87 -42.60 -15.92
N ALA A 338 7.11 -43.39 -16.98
CA ALA A 338 6.11 -43.73 -17.99
C ALA A 338 4.89 -44.44 -17.38
N TYR A 339 5.08 -45.37 -16.45
CA TYR A 339 3.97 -46.07 -15.78
C TYR A 339 3.14 -45.13 -14.88
N SER A 340 3.80 -44.21 -14.17
CA SER A 340 3.10 -43.22 -13.33
C SER A 340 2.26 -42.23 -14.14
N LEU A 341 2.74 -41.86 -15.33
CA LEU A 341 2.02 -40.97 -16.25
C LEU A 341 0.84 -41.67 -16.91
N VAL A 342 0.93 -42.97 -17.18
CA VAL A 342 -0.22 -43.77 -17.65
C VAL A 342 -1.28 -43.88 -16.55
N ALA A 343 -0.89 -44.08 -15.30
CA ALA A 343 -1.82 -44.18 -14.16
C ALA A 343 -2.59 -42.88 -13.87
N GLN A 344 -2.05 -41.71 -14.24
CA GLN A 344 -2.72 -40.40 -14.08
C GLN A 344 -3.71 -40.07 -15.20
N ILE A 345 -3.75 -40.87 -16.28
CA ILE A 345 -4.60 -40.66 -17.46
C ILE A 345 -5.70 -41.75 -17.55
N SER A 346 -5.73 -42.66 -16.58
CA SER A 346 -6.84 -43.58 -16.25
C SER A 346 -7.58 -43.09 -15.03
#